data_AF-A0A8G2IRC9-F1
#
_entry.id   AF-A0A8G2IRC9-F1
#
_cell.length_a   1.000
_cell.length_b   1.000
_cell.length_c   1.000
_cell.angle_alpha   90.00
_cell.angle_beta   90.00
_cell.angle_gamma   90.00
#
_symmetry.space_group_name_H-M   'P 1'
#
loop_
_entity.id
_entity.type
_entity.pdbx_description
1 polymer ?
#
loop_
_entity_poly.entity_id
_entity_poly.type
_entity_poly.pdbx_seq_one_letter_code
_entity_poly.pdbx_strand_id
1 'polypeptide(L)'
;MDREYAKTIVDYLYDEGDRDIIFFGFIIGVVSFDREDAPYEKSEADRFNHALRLANFLISEGDFSPGKSIRQENGKFRKTLYEGGFEEFRQDIENLFGGGGIDNIDLVAGPWLIKNNIGKSAPSVPDSISQLFG
;
A
#
# COMPACT_ATOMS: atom_id res chain seq x y z
N MET A 1 -16.91 11.63 -9.19
CA MET A 1 -15.78 10.87 -8.62
C MET A 1 -14.65 11.87 -8.43
N ASP A 2 -14.18 12.03 -7.20
CA ASP A 2 -13.41 13.21 -6.81
C ASP A 2 -11.92 13.02 -7.07
N ARG A 3 -11.46 13.44 -8.25
CA ARG A 3 -10.03 13.44 -8.64
C ARG A 3 -9.17 14.22 -7.64
N GLU A 4 -9.75 15.23 -6.98
CA GLU A 4 -9.07 16.04 -5.97
C GLU A 4 -8.81 15.23 -4.70
N TYR A 5 -9.77 14.39 -4.30
CA TYR A 5 -9.60 13.48 -3.17
C TYR A 5 -8.51 12.43 -3.45
N ALA A 6 -8.54 11.79 -4.62
CA ALA A 6 -7.52 10.82 -5.02
C ALA A 6 -6.11 11.44 -4.99
N LYS A 7 -5.97 12.68 -5.47
CA LYS A 7 -4.72 13.43 -5.40
C LYS A 7 -4.29 13.67 -3.95
N THR A 8 -5.21 14.13 -3.11
CA THR A 8 -4.96 14.40 -1.68
C THR A 8 -4.41 13.17 -0.96
N ILE A 9 -5.00 11.99 -1.23
CA ILE A 9 -4.56 10.73 -0.66
C ILE A 9 -3.16 10.33 -1.14
N VAL A 10 -2.88 10.44 -2.44
CA VAL A 10 -1.57 10.11 -2.98
C VAL A 10 -0.50 11.08 -2.45
N ASP A 11 -0.79 12.38 -2.41
CA ASP A 11 0.09 13.40 -1.83
C ASP A 11 0.40 13.04 -0.35
N TYR A 12 -0.64 12.66 0.41
CA TYR A 12 -0.48 12.24 1.80
C TYR A 12 0.41 11.00 1.96
N LEU A 13 0.26 9.98 1.09
CA LEU A 13 1.14 8.80 1.11
C LEU A 13 2.59 9.18 0.78
N TYR A 14 2.82 10.16 -0.10
CA TYR A 14 4.15 10.67 -0.40
C TYR A 14 4.76 11.43 0.79
N ASP A 15 3.96 12.22 1.51
CA ASP A 15 4.38 12.94 2.72
C ASP A 15 4.66 11.99 3.88
N GLU A 16 3.88 10.92 4.03
CA GLU A 16 4.10 9.90 5.05
C GLU A 16 5.36 9.07 4.74
N GLY A 17 5.56 8.74 3.46
CA GLY A 17 6.76 8.05 2.99
C GLY A 17 8.06 8.85 3.18
N ASP A 18 8.00 10.17 3.29
CA ASP A 18 9.15 11.00 3.66
C ASP A 18 9.58 10.79 5.13
N ARG A 19 8.69 10.24 5.96
CA ARG A 19 8.88 10.10 7.41
C ARG A 19 9.18 8.67 7.83
N ASP A 20 8.44 7.69 7.29
CA ASP A 20 8.59 6.28 7.67
C ASP A 20 8.13 5.32 6.55
N ILE A 21 8.19 4.01 6.84
CA ILE A 21 7.59 2.96 6.02
C ILE A 21 6.07 3.02 6.07
N ILE A 22 5.44 2.63 4.97
CA ILE A 22 3.99 2.54 4.82
C ILE A 22 3.60 1.07 4.76
N PHE A 23 2.94 0.55 5.80
CA PHE A 23 2.47 -0.83 5.79
C PHE A 23 1.37 -1.05 4.75
N PHE A 24 1.31 -2.25 4.16
CA PHE A 24 0.26 -2.57 3.20
C PHE A 24 -1.15 -2.50 3.81
N GLY A 25 -1.29 -2.84 5.10
CA GLY A 25 -2.53 -2.63 5.85
C GLY A 25 -3.01 -1.17 5.86
N PHE A 26 -2.09 -0.21 5.88
CA PHE A 26 -2.44 1.20 5.78
C PHE A 26 -3.01 1.55 4.40
N ILE A 27 -2.39 1.02 3.35
CA ILE A 27 -2.83 1.19 1.96
C ILE A 27 -4.24 0.57 1.77
N ILE A 28 -4.50 -0.59 2.38
CA ILE A 28 -5.85 -1.19 2.44
C ILE A 28 -6.84 -0.22 3.08
N GLY A 29 -6.53 0.34 4.26
CA GLY A 29 -7.39 1.30 4.94
C GLY A 29 -7.72 2.50 4.05
N VAL A 30 -6.70 3.09 3.42
CA VAL A 30 -6.83 4.26 2.54
C VAL A 30 -7.78 4.03 1.35
N VAL A 31 -7.85 2.83 0.77
CA VAL A 31 -8.79 2.53 -0.33
C VAL A 31 -10.16 2.04 0.15
N SER A 32 -10.35 1.90 1.47
CA SER A 32 -11.55 1.36 2.11
C SER A 32 -12.51 2.42 2.63
N PHE A 33 -12.02 3.63 2.93
CA PHE A 33 -12.81 4.71 3.54
C PHE A 33 -12.73 6.00 2.72
N ASP A 34 -13.82 6.76 2.74
CA ASP A 34 -13.89 8.09 2.15
C ASP A 34 -13.33 9.17 3.09
N ARG A 35 -13.44 10.44 2.66
CA ARG A 35 -12.94 11.60 3.40
C ARG A 35 -13.63 11.84 4.75
N GLU A 36 -14.81 11.24 4.97
CA GLU A 36 -15.61 11.37 6.19
C GLU A 36 -15.43 10.12 7.09
N ASP A 37 -14.44 9.27 6.78
CA ASP A 37 -14.20 7.99 7.44
C ASP A 37 -15.38 7.01 7.29
N ALA A 38 -16.22 7.22 6.27
CA ALA A 38 -17.29 6.30 5.93
C ALA A 38 -16.74 5.18 5.03
N PRO A 39 -17.06 3.90 5.31
CA PRO A 39 -16.59 2.80 4.49
C PRO A 39 -17.23 2.85 3.10
N TYR A 40 -16.43 2.62 2.06
CA TYR A 40 -16.94 2.35 0.72
C TYR A 40 -17.69 1.01 0.69
N GLU A 41 -18.70 0.90 -0.17
CA GLU A 41 -19.37 -0.37 -0.47
C GLU A 41 -18.47 -1.26 -1.36
N LYS A 42 -17.43 -1.86 -0.76
CA LYS A 42 -16.45 -2.71 -1.43
C LYS A 42 -16.34 -4.07 -0.73
N SER A 43 -16.23 -5.14 -1.51
CA SER A 43 -15.91 -6.46 -0.95
C SER A 43 -14.46 -6.48 -0.42
N GLU A 44 -14.11 -7.48 0.39
CA GLU A 44 -12.72 -7.71 0.81
C GLU A 44 -11.76 -7.86 -0.38
N ALA A 45 -12.19 -8.59 -1.41
CA ALA A 45 -11.41 -8.79 -2.61
C ALA A 45 -11.20 -7.48 -3.39
N ASP A 46 -12.23 -6.62 -3.49
CA ASP A 46 -12.11 -5.33 -4.15
C ASP A 46 -11.15 -4.41 -3.40
N ARG A 47 -11.26 -4.35 -2.07
CA ARG A 47 -10.34 -3.58 -1.22
C ARG A 47 -8.90 -4.05 -1.39
N PHE A 48 -8.66 -5.37 -1.36
CA PHE A 48 -7.33 -5.94 -1.61
C PHE A 48 -6.80 -5.57 -3.00
N ASN A 49 -7.59 -5.77 -4.05
CA ASN A 49 -7.21 -5.46 -5.42
C ASN A 49 -6.95 -3.97 -5.64
N HIS A 50 -7.73 -3.10 -4.99
CA HIS A 50 -7.52 -1.66 -5.04
C HIS A 50 -6.22 -1.26 -4.33
N ALA A 51 -5.95 -1.84 -3.16
CA ALA A 51 -4.71 -1.60 -2.43
C ALA A 51 -3.49 -2.08 -3.23
N LEU A 52 -3.58 -3.23 -3.89
CA LEU A 52 -2.55 -3.76 -4.77
C LEU A 52 -2.28 -2.83 -5.96
N ARG A 53 -3.32 -2.31 -6.60
CA ARG A 53 -3.20 -1.33 -7.71
C ARG A 53 -2.55 -0.04 -7.26
N LEU A 54 -2.92 0.46 -6.07
CA LEU A 54 -2.31 1.65 -5.49
C LEU A 54 -0.83 1.42 -5.16
N ALA A 55 -0.49 0.29 -4.53
CA ALA A 55 0.89 -0.08 -4.24
C ALA A 55 1.72 -0.19 -5.53
N ASN A 56 1.18 -0.81 -6.59
CA ASN A 56 1.85 -0.89 -7.88
C ASN A 56 2.19 0.50 -8.42
N PHE A 57 1.24 1.43 -8.38
CA PHE A 57 1.45 2.80 -8.84
C PHE A 57 2.54 3.53 -8.04
N LEU A 58 2.59 3.34 -6.72
CA LEU A 58 3.65 3.93 -5.88
C LEU A 58 5.03 3.36 -6.24
N ILE A 59 5.11 2.07 -6.56
CA ILE A 59 6.37 1.38 -6.89
C ILE A 59 6.81 1.63 -8.34
N SER A 60 5.88 1.74 -9.29
CA SER A 60 6.17 1.67 -10.73
C SER A 60 7.07 2.79 -11.26
N GLU A 61 7.01 3.98 -10.64
CA GLU A 61 7.87 5.12 -10.99
C GLU A 61 9.24 5.08 -10.27
N GLY A 62 9.50 4.01 -9.50
CA GLY A 62 10.73 3.83 -8.73
C GLY A 62 10.82 4.69 -7.47
N ASP A 63 9.73 5.34 -7.08
CA ASP A 63 9.71 6.22 -5.90
C ASP A 63 9.51 5.48 -4.59
N PHE A 64 8.98 4.26 -4.65
CA PHE A 64 8.84 3.38 -3.50
C PHE A 64 9.49 2.02 -3.78
N SER A 65 10.16 1.47 -2.76
CA SER A 65 10.65 0.10 -2.76
C SER A 65 9.79 -0.75 -1.83
N PRO A 66 9.30 -1.92 -2.28
CA PRO A 66 8.58 -2.83 -1.41
C PRO A 66 9.55 -3.63 -0.52
N GLY A 67 9.13 -3.90 0.70
CA GLY A 67 9.85 -4.76 1.63
C GLY A 67 8.92 -5.43 2.64
N LYS A 68 9.51 -6.28 3.50
CA LYS A 68 8.81 -6.97 4.57
C LYS A 68 9.60 -7.03 5.86
N SER A 69 8.87 -7.09 6.96
CA SER A 69 9.40 -7.36 8.29
C SER A 69 9.33 -8.86 8.57
N ILE A 70 10.49 -9.50 8.76
CA ILE A 70 10.60 -10.91 9.11
C ILE A 70 10.89 -11.04 10.59
N ARG A 71 10.03 -11.73 11.34
CA ARG A 71 10.29 -12.06 12.75
C ARG A 71 11.44 -13.06 12.85
N GLN A 72 12.42 -12.76 13.69
CA GLN A 72 13.54 -13.63 14.02
C GLN A 72 13.25 -14.47 15.27
N GLU A 73 13.97 -15.58 15.43
CA GLU A 73 13.83 -16.50 16.59
C GLU A 73 14.03 -15.80 17.94
N ASN A 74 14.85 -14.75 17.98
CA ASN A 74 15.12 -13.93 19.17
C ASN A 74 14.01 -12.89 19.49
N GLY A 75 12.90 -12.91 18.75
CA GLY A 75 11.77 -11.98 18.91
C GLY A 75 11.96 -10.60 18.28
N LYS A 76 13.13 -10.30 17.68
CA LYS A 76 13.35 -9.07 16.90
C LYS A 76 12.79 -9.21 15.48
N PHE A 77 12.61 -8.08 14.80
CA PHE A 77 12.24 -8.05 13.39
C PHE A 77 13.42 -7.59 12.54
N ARG A 78 13.62 -8.27 11.40
CA ARG A 78 14.53 -7.83 10.35
C ARG A 78 13.72 -7.28 9.19
N LYS A 79 14.00 -6.04 8.80
CA LYS A 79 13.48 -5.44 7.57
C LYS A 79 14.30 -5.94 6.38
N THR A 80 13.64 -6.39 5.32
CA THR A 80 14.28 -6.77 4.05
C THR A 80 13.47 -6.22 2.89
N LEU A 81 14.13 -5.85 1.80
CA LEU A 81 13.46 -5.50 0.55
C LEU A 81 13.07 -6.77 -0.22
N TYR A 82 12.06 -6.67 -1.08
CA TYR A 82 11.78 -7.67 -2.10
C TYR A 82 12.68 -7.38 -3.31
N GLU A 83 13.56 -8.32 -3.67
CA GLU A 83 14.53 -8.14 -4.76
C GLU A 83 13.86 -8.24 -6.14
N GLY A 84 12.78 -9.02 -6.24
CA GLY A 84 11.94 -9.11 -7.43
C GLY A 84 10.97 -7.93 -7.61
N GLY A 85 11.09 -6.88 -6.79
CA GLY A 85 10.27 -5.68 -6.86
C GLY A 85 8.78 -5.97 -6.66
N PHE A 86 7.94 -5.35 -7.49
CA PHE A 86 6.48 -5.46 -7.35
C PHE A 86 5.96 -6.88 -7.53
N GLU A 87 6.52 -7.69 -8.43
CA GLU A 87 5.98 -9.04 -8.69
C GLU A 87 6.19 -10.00 -7.51
N GLU A 88 7.35 -9.94 -6.86
CA GLU A 88 7.61 -10.73 -5.65
C GLU A 88 6.73 -10.24 -4.50
N PHE A 89 6.61 -8.91 -4.33
CA PHE A 89 5.72 -8.30 -3.36
C PHE A 89 4.26 -8.75 -3.56
N ARG A 90 3.75 -8.66 -4.79
CA ARG A 90 2.39 -9.06 -5.18
C ARG A 90 2.10 -10.51 -4.83
N GLN A 91 3.00 -11.42 -5.21
CA GLN A 91 2.82 -12.85 -4.91
C GLN A 91 2.77 -13.12 -3.40
N ASP A 92 3.63 -12.46 -2.61
CA ASP A 92 3.63 -12.64 -1.16
C ASP A 92 2.32 -12.16 -0.52
N ILE A 93 1.85 -10.95 -0.90
CA ILE A 93 0.59 -10.42 -0.34
C ILE A 93 -0.65 -11.18 -0.81
N GLU A 94 -0.66 -11.71 -2.05
CA GLU A 94 -1.73 -12.60 -2.54
C GLU A 94 -1.78 -13.91 -1.74
N ASN A 95 -0.62 -14.49 -1.41
CA ASN A 95 -0.55 -15.68 -0.56
C ASN A 95 -1.06 -15.42 0.86
N LEU A 96 -0.66 -14.28 1.45
CA LEU A 96 -1.12 -13.88 2.78
C LEU A 96 -2.63 -13.63 2.80
N PHE A 97 -3.16 -12.94 1.79
CA PHE A 97 -4.60 -12.74 1.63
C PHE A 97 -5.35 -14.06 1.45
N GLY A 98 -4.83 -14.97 0.61
CA GLY A 98 -5.43 -16.30 0.42
C GLY A 98 -5.44 -17.17 1.68
N GLY A 99 -4.49 -16.96 2.59
CA GLY A 99 -4.38 -17.73 3.85
C GLY A 99 -5.23 -17.21 5.01
N GLY A 100 -5.59 -15.92 5.02
CA GLY A 100 -6.25 -15.30 6.19
C GLY A 100 -7.19 -14.14 5.89
N GLY A 101 -7.49 -13.86 4.62
CA GLY A 101 -8.35 -12.75 4.20
C GLY A 101 -7.71 -11.38 4.42
N ILE A 102 -8.55 -10.34 4.40
CA ILE A 102 -8.12 -8.94 4.48
C ILE A 102 -7.53 -8.58 5.86
N ASP A 103 -7.97 -9.28 6.91
CA ASP A 103 -7.58 -9.04 8.31
C ASP A 103 -6.39 -9.91 8.76
N ASN A 104 -5.73 -10.62 7.83
CA ASN A 104 -4.53 -11.38 8.15
C ASN A 104 -3.47 -10.44 8.75
N ILE A 105 -3.09 -10.67 10.01
CA ILE A 105 -2.13 -9.82 10.72
C ILE A 105 -0.79 -9.71 9.99
N ASP A 106 -0.35 -10.79 9.35
CA ASP A 106 0.89 -10.80 8.57
C ASP A 106 0.75 -9.98 7.28
N LEU A 107 -0.45 -9.93 6.68
CA LEU A 107 -0.75 -9.05 5.55
C LEU A 107 -0.74 -7.57 5.96
N VAL A 108 -1.33 -7.27 7.12
CA VAL A 108 -1.51 -5.90 7.61
C VAL A 108 -0.19 -5.30 8.10
N ALA A 109 0.64 -6.07 8.80
CA ALA A 109 1.83 -5.58 9.50
C ALA A 109 3.18 -6.10 8.94
N GLY A 110 3.17 -7.05 8.01
CA GLY A 110 4.39 -7.64 7.44
C GLY A 110 4.94 -6.84 6.26
N PRO A 111 4.23 -6.80 5.11
CA PRO A 111 4.61 -6.05 3.93
C PRO A 111 4.49 -4.54 4.12
N TRP A 112 5.46 -3.80 3.57
CA TRP A 112 5.51 -2.34 3.61
C TRP A 112 6.19 -1.77 2.37
N LEU A 113 5.97 -0.47 2.13
CA LEU A 113 6.68 0.32 1.14
C LEU A 113 7.56 1.34 1.84
N ILE A 114 8.74 1.63 1.30
CA ILE A 114 9.60 2.73 1.75
C ILE A 114 9.86 3.68 0.59
N LYS A 115 9.76 4.99 0.83
CA LYS A 115 10.04 5.98 -0.19
C LYS A 115 11.55 6.08 -0.43
N ASN A 116 11.96 6.09 -1.69
CA ASN A 116 13.35 6.16 -2.10
C ASN A 116 13.87 7.61 -2.19
N ASN A 117 13.00 8.55 -2.58
CA ASN A 117 13.37 9.93 -2.88
C ASN A 117 12.66 10.92 -1.94
N ILE A 118 13.28 11.22 -0.80
CA ILE A 118 12.70 12.10 0.22
C ILE A 118 12.52 13.53 -0.33
N GLY A 119 11.34 14.11 -0.10
CA GLY A 119 10.95 15.45 -0.56
C GLY A 119 10.52 15.51 -2.03
N LYS A 120 10.58 14.39 -2.78
CA LYS A 120 10.00 14.32 -4.12
C LYS A 120 8.47 14.35 -4.01
N SER A 121 7.84 15.26 -4.74
CA SER A 121 6.38 15.34 -4.83
C SER A 121 5.79 14.15 -5.57
N ALA A 122 4.54 13.83 -5.25
CA ALA A 122 3.81 12.79 -5.96
C ALA A 122 3.68 13.10 -7.47
N PRO A 123 3.71 12.07 -8.34
CA PRO A 123 3.41 12.23 -9.75
C PRO A 123 1.93 12.55 -9.96
N SER A 124 1.58 12.91 -11.19
CA SER A 124 0.17 13.11 -11.55
C SER A 124 -0.62 11.82 -11.38
N VAL A 125 -1.76 11.89 -10.69
CA VAL A 125 -2.63 10.73 -10.44
C VAL A 125 -3.44 10.41 -11.71
N PRO A 126 -3.26 9.23 -12.33
CA PRO A 126 -4.04 8.83 -13.49
C PRO A 126 -5.46 8.43 -13.10
N ASP A 127 -6.39 8.48 -14.06
CA ASP A 127 -7.81 8.14 -13.84
C ASP A 127 -8.02 6.74 -13.27
N SER A 128 -7.18 5.78 -13.67
CA SER A 128 -7.21 4.40 -13.15
C SER A 128 -6.88 4.31 -11.66
N ILE A 129 -6.15 5.28 -11.10
CA ILE A 129 -5.88 5.37 -9.67
C ILE A 129 -6.95 6.22 -8.99
N SER A 130 -7.46 7.26 -9.63
CA SER A 130 -8.60 8.02 -9.10
C SER A 130 -9.85 7.16 -8.88
N GLN A 131 -10.08 6.17 -9.74
CA GLN A 131 -11.18 5.21 -9.63
C GLN A 131 -11.10 4.28 -8.41
N LEU A 132 -9.97 4.23 -7.70
CA LEU A 132 -9.86 3.43 -6.49
C LEU A 132 -10.63 4.05 -5.33
N PHE A 133 -10.88 5.37 -5.38
CA PHE A 133 -11.50 6.18 -4.33
C PHE A 133 -12.91 6.59 -4.77
N GLY A 134 -13.90 5.79 -4.36
CA GLY A 134 -15.27 5.77 -4.86
C GLY A 134 -15.72 4.33 -5.01
#